data_AF-A0A0C2XGF5-F1
#
_entry.id   AF-A0A0C2XGF5-F1
#
_cell.length_a   1.000
_cell.length_b   1.000
_cell.length_c   1.000
_cell.angle_alpha   90.00
_cell.angle_beta   90.00
_cell.angle_gamma   90.00
#
_symmetry.space_group_name_H-M   'P 1'
#
loop_
_entity.id
_entity.type
_entity.pdbx_description
1 polymer ?
#
loop_
_entity_poly.entity_id
_entity_poly.type
_entity_poly.pdbx_seq_one_letter_code
_entity_poly.pdbx_strand_id
1 'polypeptide(L)'
;MWRPFYIPRIFGRNYATAASQQRRTVALALGSNVGDRVANIEGALSFLEKESDIKIIDTSFLYETLPMYVHDQPRFINGACLISTSMDPQALINLLKDAEDHQGRVPTVRNGPRVVDLDVLFDEDKVYDINNLPNRDLLVPHPRIQEREFVLRPLADMIPNFQHPTLKSTIHALLSRISSSGPSMRRVINFPSPSSQQDIGPTVWPLGERTYLMATLNTTPDSFSDGGKHDSLDPAIQYSLQAESAGADMVDVGGFSTRPGSSTISEEEERSRTTPYITALRKAGLQLPISVDTFRAGVAEACLDAGANCINDVYGLTGPHVDVAGTTSEQTVEDELGIPISDGNAMLKVAADSKVPVIIMHSRGPANANKDYSSFDGGVREGVRAELAVRVARALKGGVRRWNIVLDPGVGFSKSVEDNLQLVRNHAHLTKFDASTGLMERSLPSSPAVCLANFATLVGTSRKGYLGHLLGHEQALKNPESRDWATAAAVTALIEQKVDIVRVHCVQAMRDVVKVADAIWRSR
;
A
#
# COMPACT_ATOMS: atom_id res chain seq x y z
N MET A 1 -10.82 51.05 12.19
CA MET A 1 -10.22 51.96 11.20
C MET A 1 -8.87 51.39 10.78
N TRP A 2 -8.87 50.43 9.87
CA TRP A 2 -7.68 49.70 9.39
C TRP A 2 -7.45 50.09 7.93
N ARG A 3 -6.25 50.61 7.64
CA ARG A 3 -5.81 51.01 6.30
C ARG A 3 -5.39 49.77 5.50
N PRO A 4 -5.76 49.62 4.22
CA PRO A 4 -5.24 48.57 3.37
C PRO A 4 -3.85 48.96 2.85
N PHE A 5 -2.90 48.02 2.92
CA PHE A 5 -1.58 48.17 2.33
C PHE A 5 -1.66 48.13 0.80
N TYR A 6 -1.07 49.16 0.19
CA TYR A 6 -0.99 49.41 -1.24
C TYR A 6 0.32 48.78 -1.75
N ILE A 7 0.26 47.87 -2.72
CA ILE A 7 1.45 47.36 -3.43
C ILE A 7 1.51 48.07 -4.80
N PRO A 8 2.59 48.80 -5.12
CA PRO A 8 2.65 49.60 -6.35
C PRO A 8 2.90 48.73 -7.59
N ARG A 9 2.13 49.00 -8.66
CA ARG A 9 2.42 48.56 -10.03
C ARG A 9 3.74 49.19 -10.49
N ILE A 10 4.71 48.36 -10.85
CA ILE A 10 5.86 48.78 -11.65
C ILE A 10 5.74 48.10 -13.01
N PHE A 11 5.43 48.90 -14.04
CA PHE A 11 5.58 48.51 -15.44
C PHE A 11 7.03 48.69 -15.88
N GLY A 12 7.55 47.71 -16.63
CA GLY A 12 8.60 47.96 -17.62
C GLY A 12 9.83 47.04 -17.54
N ARG A 13 9.80 45.92 -18.27
CA ARG A 13 10.79 45.58 -19.31
C ARG A 13 10.37 44.28 -20.01
N ASN A 14 10.12 44.39 -21.32
CA ASN A 14 9.92 43.27 -22.22
C ASN A 14 11.20 42.42 -22.27
N TYR A 15 11.18 41.28 -21.59
CA TYR A 15 11.91 40.11 -22.04
C TYR A 15 10.84 39.13 -22.49
N ALA A 16 10.83 38.80 -23.79
CA ALA A 16 10.07 37.68 -24.28
C ALA A 16 10.71 36.41 -23.70
N THR A 17 10.29 36.03 -22.50
CA THR A 17 10.54 34.70 -21.96
C THR A 17 9.68 33.73 -22.77
N ALA A 18 10.31 32.69 -23.33
CA ALA A 18 9.59 31.55 -23.88
C ALA A 18 8.51 31.14 -22.87
N ALA A 19 7.26 31.10 -23.29
CA ALA A 19 6.15 30.74 -22.42
C ALA A 19 6.46 29.36 -21.83
N SER A 20 6.75 29.29 -20.53
CA SER A 20 6.79 28.01 -19.83
C SER A 20 5.41 27.40 -19.99
N GLN A 21 5.28 26.33 -20.79
CA GLN A 21 4.01 25.62 -20.90
C GLN A 21 3.59 25.20 -19.50
N GLN A 22 2.40 25.66 -19.09
CA GLN A 22 1.86 25.37 -17.77
C GLN A 22 1.70 23.85 -17.63
N ARG A 23 2.28 23.28 -16.56
CA ARG A 23 2.08 21.85 -16.26
C ARG A 23 0.61 21.60 -15.98
N ARG A 24 0.10 20.51 -16.53
CA ARG A 24 -1.29 20.09 -16.46
C ARG A 24 -1.42 18.64 -16.02
N THR A 25 -2.59 18.28 -15.53
CA THR A 25 -2.87 16.92 -15.07
C THR A 25 -3.55 16.09 -16.15
N VAL A 26 -2.93 14.97 -16.52
CA VAL A 26 -3.46 14.00 -17.49
C VAL A 26 -3.76 12.69 -16.77
N ALA A 27 -4.93 12.12 -17.01
CA ALA A 27 -5.29 10.80 -16.51
C ALA A 27 -5.02 9.74 -17.58
N LEU A 28 -4.29 8.68 -17.21
CA LEU A 28 -3.97 7.55 -18.07
C LEU A 28 -4.63 6.28 -17.55
N ALA A 29 -5.17 5.45 -18.45
CA ALA A 29 -5.50 4.06 -18.15
C ALA A 29 -4.26 3.18 -18.34
N LEU A 30 -4.16 2.14 -17.51
CA LEU A 30 -3.11 1.15 -17.52
C LEU A 30 -3.74 -0.23 -17.71
N GLY A 31 -3.23 -1.03 -18.64
CA GLY A 31 -3.74 -2.39 -18.88
C GLY A 31 -2.65 -3.38 -19.27
N SER A 32 -2.73 -4.61 -18.77
CA SER A 32 -1.86 -5.71 -19.20
C SER A 32 -2.53 -7.07 -19.04
N ASN A 33 -2.36 -7.99 -19.99
CA ASN A 33 -2.88 -9.36 -19.91
C ASN A 33 -1.92 -10.46 -20.39
N VAL A 34 -0.64 -10.14 -20.59
CA VAL A 34 0.39 -11.10 -21.04
C VAL A 34 1.57 -11.10 -20.06
N GLY A 35 2.13 -12.27 -19.75
CA GLY A 35 3.33 -12.38 -18.91
C GLY A 35 3.12 -11.87 -17.47
N ASP A 36 4.15 -11.24 -16.89
CA ASP A 36 4.05 -10.56 -15.60
C ASP A 36 3.34 -9.20 -15.78
N ARG A 37 2.02 -9.25 -15.69
CA ARG A 37 1.12 -8.12 -15.97
C ARG A 37 1.39 -6.90 -15.10
N VAL A 38 1.82 -7.08 -13.85
CA VAL A 38 2.10 -5.96 -12.94
C VAL A 38 3.48 -5.39 -13.23
N ALA A 39 4.48 -6.24 -13.45
CA ALA A 39 5.81 -5.79 -13.85
C ALA A 39 5.80 -5.01 -15.18
N ASN A 40 4.96 -5.42 -16.15
CA ASN A 40 4.81 -4.69 -17.40
C ASN A 40 4.25 -3.27 -17.19
N ILE A 41 3.24 -3.13 -16.31
CA ILE A 41 2.67 -1.82 -15.96
C ILE A 41 3.72 -0.96 -15.26
N GLU A 42 4.42 -1.50 -14.25
CA GLU A 42 5.47 -0.76 -13.54
C GLU A 42 6.66 -0.41 -14.43
N GLY A 43 7.04 -1.29 -15.36
CA GLY A 43 8.08 -1.05 -16.34
C GLY A 43 7.74 0.09 -17.29
N ALA A 44 6.48 0.15 -17.75
CA ALA A 44 5.99 1.25 -18.57
C ALA A 44 5.96 2.58 -17.79
N LEU A 45 5.47 2.58 -16.54
CA LEU A 45 5.49 3.78 -15.70
C LEU A 45 6.91 4.25 -15.37
N SER A 46 7.82 3.32 -15.09
CA SER A 46 9.24 3.61 -14.84
C SER A 46 9.94 4.14 -16.10
N PHE A 47 9.49 3.73 -17.29
CA PHE A 47 9.95 4.33 -18.55
C PHE A 47 9.50 5.79 -18.65
N LEU A 48 8.22 6.08 -18.36
CA LEU A 48 7.70 7.45 -18.38
C LEU A 48 8.39 8.35 -17.34
N GLU A 49 8.68 7.85 -16.14
CA GLU A 49 9.34 8.60 -15.06
C GLU A 49 10.80 8.97 -15.37
N LYS A 50 11.43 8.39 -16.41
CA LYS A 50 12.74 8.83 -16.91
C LYS A 50 12.66 10.17 -17.65
N GLU A 51 11.51 10.51 -18.20
CA GLU A 51 11.29 11.80 -18.85
C GLU A 51 11.11 12.89 -17.81
N SER A 52 11.99 13.89 -17.80
CA SER A 52 11.99 14.94 -16.78
C SER A 52 10.71 15.77 -16.72
N ASP A 53 9.94 15.80 -17.81
CA ASP A 53 8.66 16.51 -17.85
C ASP A 53 7.49 15.66 -17.34
N ILE A 54 7.65 14.36 -17.15
CA ILE A 54 6.61 13.50 -16.56
C ILE A 54 6.82 13.38 -15.06
N LYS A 55 5.73 13.57 -14.30
CA LYS A 55 5.68 13.21 -12.88
C LYS A 55 4.39 12.48 -12.59
N ILE A 56 4.46 11.25 -12.09
CA ILE A 56 3.28 10.55 -11.59
C ILE A 56 2.85 11.20 -10.26
N ILE A 57 1.59 11.64 -10.20
CA ILE A 57 1.01 12.38 -9.07
C ILE A 57 0.25 11.46 -8.13
N ASP A 58 -0.54 10.54 -8.70
CA ASP A 58 -1.36 9.57 -7.97
C ASP A 58 -1.58 8.33 -8.85
N THR A 59 -1.96 7.24 -8.23
CA THR A 59 -2.32 5.98 -8.87
C THR A 59 -3.58 5.40 -8.23
N SER A 60 -4.38 4.67 -9.00
CA SER A 60 -5.50 3.90 -8.48
C SER A 60 -5.03 2.65 -7.72
N PHE A 61 -5.95 1.81 -7.26
CA PHE A 61 -5.59 0.41 -7.01
C PHE A 61 -5.42 -0.36 -8.33
N LEU A 62 -4.81 -1.54 -8.27
CA LEU A 62 -4.83 -2.49 -9.38
C LEU A 62 -6.03 -3.41 -9.26
N TYR A 63 -6.54 -3.82 -10.41
CA TYR A 63 -7.72 -4.65 -10.49
C TYR A 63 -7.61 -5.72 -11.57
N GLU A 64 -7.97 -6.95 -11.21
CA GLU A 64 -8.07 -8.04 -12.16
C GLU A 64 -9.50 -8.16 -12.72
N THR A 65 -9.60 -8.31 -14.04
CA THR A 65 -10.88 -8.38 -14.78
C THR A 65 -10.86 -9.47 -15.84
N LEU A 66 -12.03 -9.96 -16.25
CA LEU A 66 -12.14 -10.77 -17.47
C LEU A 66 -12.00 -9.87 -18.72
N PRO A 67 -11.52 -10.42 -19.84
CA PRO A 67 -11.53 -9.71 -21.13
C PRO A 67 -12.95 -9.25 -21.53
N MET A 68 -13.09 -7.98 -21.94
CA MET A 68 -14.38 -7.40 -22.30
C MET A 68 -14.85 -7.76 -23.72
N TYR A 69 -13.93 -7.86 -24.70
CA TYR A 69 -14.30 -8.00 -26.12
C TYR A 69 -13.94 -9.35 -26.71
N VAL A 70 -12.80 -9.93 -26.31
CA VAL A 70 -12.33 -11.24 -26.79
C VAL A 70 -12.16 -12.15 -25.59
N HIS A 71 -13.18 -12.98 -25.34
CA HIS A 71 -13.28 -13.76 -24.11
C HIS A 71 -12.27 -14.91 -23.99
N ASP A 72 -11.69 -15.37 -25.10
CA ASP A 72 -10.64 -16.40 -25.12
C ASP A 72 -9.24 -15.78 -24.96
N GLN A 73 -9.01 -15.11 -23.83
CA GLN A 73 -7.74 -14.48 -23.47
C GLN A 73 -7.51 -14.49 -21.96
N PRO A 74 -6.26 -14.36 -21.49
CA PRO A 74 -5.97 -14.22 -20.07
C PRO A 74 -6.63 -12.99 -19.45
N ARG A 75 -6.82 -13.03 -18.12
CA ARG A 75 -7.39 -11.92 -17.33
C ARG A 75 -6.49 -10.69 -17.42
N PHE A 76 -7.10 -9.50 -17.46
CA PHE A 76 -6.38 -8.23 -17.44
C PHE A 76 -6.11 -7.77 -16.02
N ILE A 77 -4.92 -7.23 -15.77
CA ILE A 77 -4.70 -6.25 -14.71
C ILE A 77 -4.96 -4.87 -15.30
N ASN A 78 -5.81 -4.08 -14.65
CA ASN A 78 -6.09 -2.70 -15.01
C ASN A 78 -5.82 -1.78 -13.83
N GLY A 79 -5.45 -0.54 -14.15
CA GLY A 79 -5.33 0.56 -13.22
C GLY A 79 -5.45 1.89 -13.95
N ALA A 80 -5.20 2.98 -13.24
CA ALA A 80 -5.06 4.31 -13.78
C ALA A 80 -4.01 5.08 -12.99
N CYS A 81 -3.40 6.08 -13.62
CA CYS A 81 -2.54 7.04 -12.95
C CYS A 81 -2.85 8.47 -13.40
N LEU A 82 -2.51 9.43 -12.54
CA LEU A 82 -2.48 10.85 -12.87
C LEU A 82 -1.02 11.25 -13.09
N ILE A 83 -0.75 11.95 -14.19
CA ILE A 83 0.56 12.52 -14.47
C ILE A 83 0.48 14.04 -14.55
N SER A 84 1.55 14.72 -14.11
CA SER A 84 1.79 16.14 -14.34
C SER A 84 2.76 16.26 -15.51
N THR A 85 2.41 17.01 -16.54
CA THR A 85 3.27 17.23 -17.71
C THR A 85 2.99 18.59 -18.36
N SER A 86 3.98 19.16 -19.04
CA SER A 86 3.82 20.31 -19.93
C SER A 86 3.85 19.93 -21.43
N MET A 87 4.24 18.69 -21.78
CA MET A 87 4.33 18.17 -23.14
C MET A 87 3.11 18.50 -24.00
N ASP A 88 3.31 18.73 -25.30
CA ASP A 88 2.21 18.77 -26.27
C ASP A 88 1.45 17.42 -26.28
N PRO A 89 0.11 17.40 -26.44
CA PRO A 89 -0.65 16.13 -26.43
C PRO A 89 -0.16 15.10 -27.45
N GLN A 90 0.32 15.52 -28.62
CA GLN A 90 0.86 14.60 -29.62
C GLN A 90 2.20 14.00 -29.17
N ALA A 91 3.06 14.82 -28.56
CA ALA A 91 4.32 14.37 -28.01
C ALA A 91 4.09 13.36 -26.87
N LEU A 92 3.07 13.60 -26.02
CA LEU A 92 2.68 12.67 -24.98
C LEU A 92 2.25 11.30 -25.54
N ILE A 93 1.41 11.27 -26.57
CA ILE A 93 0.99 9.99 -27.20
C ILE A 93 2.20 9.23 -27.75
N ASN A 94 3.13 9.93 -28.41
CA ASN A 94 4.32 9.29 -28.95
C ASN A 94 5.15 8.66 -27.83
N LEU A 95 5.32 9.38 -26.71
CA LEU A 95 6.01 8.84 -25.53
C LEU A 95 5.28 7.61 -24.93
N LEU A 96 3.95 7.62 -24.89
CA LEU A 96 3.17 6.46 -24.42
C LEU A 96 3.38 5.25 -25.34
N LYS A 97 3.38 5.46 -26.66
CA LYS A 97 3.68 4.41 -27.66
C LYS A 97 5.11 3.88 -27.49
N ASP A 98 6.08 4.76 -27.27
CA ASP A 98 7.48 4.38 -27.02
C ASP A 98 7.60 3.53 -25.74
N ALA A 99 6.84 3.85 -24.69
CA ALA A 99 6.81 3.06 -23.46
C ALA A 99 6.21 1.66 -23.69
N GLU A 100 5.16 1.55 -24.49
CA GLU A 100 4.55 0.26 -24.85
C GLU A 100 5.49 -0.60 -25.72
N ASP A 101 6.12 0.02 -26.73
CA ASP A 101 7.10 -0.64 -27.60
C ASP A 101 8.31 -1.12 -26.80
N HIS A 102 8.77 -0.33 -25.82
CA HIS A 102 9.86 -0.70 -24.92
C HIS A 102 9.55 -1.95 -24.07
N GLN A 103 8.29 -2.13 -23.65
CA GLN A 103 7.87 -3.34 -22.93
C GLN A 103 7.69 -4.56 -23.86
N GLY A 104 7.84 -4.40 -25.17
CA GLY A 104 7.75 -5.50 -26.13
C GLY A 104 6.37 -5.63 -26.79
N ARG A 105 5.70 -4.50 -27.07
CA ARG A 105 4.50 -4.48 -27.91
C ARG A 105 4.80 -5.10 -29.28
N VAL A 106 4.20 -6.25 -29.57
CA VAL A 106 4.10 -6.81 -30.92
C VAL A 106 2.72 -6.44 -31.48
N PRO A 107 2.60 -5.86 -32.69
CA PRO A 107 1.30 -5.58 -33.28
C PRO A 107 0.44 -6.85 -33.38
N THR A 108 -0.63 -6.93 -32.58
CA THR A 108 -1.61 -8.02 -32.60
C THR A 108 -2.93 -7.56 -33.24
N VAL A 109 -3.90 -8.48 -33.37
CA VAL A 109 -5.27 -8.16 -33.79
C VAL A 109 -5.86 -7.09 -32.86
N ARG A 110 -6.69 -6.18 -33.38
CA ARG A 110 -7.36 -5.13 -32.59
C ARG A 110 -8.08 -5.75 -31.38
N ASN A 111 -7.79 -5.23 -30.17
CA ASN A 111 -8.24 -5.77 -28.86
C ASN A 111 -7.69 -7.17 -28.51
N GLY A 112 -6.56 -7.57 -29.11
CA GLY A 112 -5.80 -8.77 -28.78
C GLY A 112 -5.00 -8.66 -27.49
N PRO A 113 -4.27 -9.72 -27.09
CA PRO A 113 -3.38 -9.69 -25.94
C PRO A 113 -2.27 -8.64 -26.10
N ARG A 114 -1.96 -7.92 -25.02
CA ARG A 114 -0.93 -6.88 -24.96
C ARG A 114 -0.07 -7.03 -23.72
N VAL A 115 1.22 -6.79 -23.89
CA VAL A 115 2.18 -6.73 -22.78
C VAL A 115 1.86 -5.53 -21.88
N VAL A 116 1.59 -4.36 -22.46
CA VAL A 116 1.03 -3.20 -21.76
C VAL A 116 0.23 -2.34 -22.75
N ASP A 117 -0.77 -1.61 -22.25
CA ASP A 117 -1.60 -0.65 -22.98
C ASP A 117 -1.78 0.61 -22.14
N LEU A 118 -1.47 1.77 -22.72
CA LEU A 118 -1.54 3.08 -22.07
C LEU A 118 -2.44 4.03 -22.87
N ASP A 119 -3.64 4.31 -22.35
CA ASP A 119 -4.60 5.21 -23.01
C ASP A 119 -4.75 6.53 -22.25
N VAL A 120 -4.74 7.66 -22.97
CA VAL A 120 -5.12 8.97 -22.40
C VAL A 120 -6.62 9.01 -22.17
N LEU A 121 -7.05 9.17 -20.92
CA LEU A 121 -8.45 9.25 -20.53
C LEU A 121 -8.95 10.70 -20.49
N PHE A 122 -8.19 11.58 -19.84
CA PHE A 122 -8.49 13.00 -19.66
C PHE A 122 -7.21 13.83 -19.74
N ASP A 123 -7.29 15.04 -20.29
CA ASP A 123 -6.28 16.11 -20.18
C ASP A 123 -7.00 17.31 -19.56
N GLU A 124 -7.03 17.35 -18.23
CA GLU A 124 -7.87 18.26 -17.45
C GLU A 124 -9.32 18.31 -17.97
N ASP A 125 -9.88 19.51 -18.17
CA ASP A 125 -11.22 19.74 -18.69
C ASP A 125 -11.31 19.85 -20.21
N LYS A 126 -10.21 19.55 -20.92
CA LYS A 126 -10.11 19.75 -22.37
C LYS A 126 -10.87 18.70 -23.16
N VAL A 127 -11.23 19.10 -24.38
CA VAL A 127 -11.87 18.24 -25.38
C VAL A 127 -11.07 18.28 -26.67
N TYR A 128 -10.52 17.12 -27.03
CA TYR A 128 -9.79 16.88 -28.27
C TYR A 128 -10.62 15.94 -29.15
N ASP A 129 -11.04 16.46 -30.31
CA ASP A 129 -11.80 15.73 -31.31
C ASP A 129 -11.19 15.93 -32.71
N ILE A 130 -11.77 15.27 -33.71
CA ILE A 130 -11.31 15.37 -35.10
C ILE A 130 -11.38 16.79 -35.70
N ASN A 131 -12.10 17.72 -35.06
CA ASN A 131 -12.24 19.09 -35.53
C ASN A 131 -11.10 19.98 -35.01
N ASN A 132 -10.65 19.74 -33.78
CA ASN A 132 -9.62 20.55 -33.11
C ASN A 132 -8.22 19.93 -33.19
N LEU A 133 -8.13 18.62 -33.41
CA LEU A 133 -6.90 17.90 -33.70
C LEU A 133 -7.17 16.93 -34.86
N PRO A 134 -6.57 17.16 -36.04
CA PRO A 134 -6.81 16.29 -37.20
C PRO A 134 -6.26 14.86 -37.01
N ASN A 135 -5.51 14.60 -35.93
CA ASN A 135 -5.05 13.27 -35.60
C ASN A 135 -6.16 12.44 -34.93
N ARG A 136 -6.59 11.36 -35.61
CA ARG A 136 -7.60 10.42 -35.11
C ARG A 136 -7.13 9.57 -33.94
N ASP A 137 -5.82 9.58 -33.64
CA ASP A 137 -5.24 8.82 -32.53
C ASP A 137 -5.47 9.47 -31.16
N LEU A 138 -5.88 10.74 -31.09
CA LEU A 138 -6.15 11.43 -29.81
C LEU A 138 -7.60 11.89 -29.71
N LEU A 139 -8.42 11.13 -29.00
CA LEU A 139 -9.76 11.54 -28.61
C LEU A 139 -9.81 11.68 -27.08
N VAL A 140 -10.04 12.90 -26.59
CA VAL A 140 -10.11 13.21 -25.16
C VAL A 140 -11.39 14.01 -24.89
N PRO A 141 -12.19 13.64 -23.87
CA PRO A 141 -12.10 12.42 -23.08
C PRO A 141 -12.16 11.14 -23.91
N HIS A 142 -11.52 10.06 -23.45
CA HIS A 142 -11.56 8.79 -24.17
C HIS A 142 -13.04 8.36 -24.39
N PRO A 143 -13.47 8.05 -25.64
CA PRO A 143 -14.89 8.02 -26.01
C PRO A 143 -15.71 6.91 -25.35
N ARG A 144 -15.06 5.93 -24.72
CA ARG A 144 -15.69 4.74 -24.13
C ARG A 144 -15.57 4.65 -22.60
N ILE A 145 -15.18 5.73 -21.93
CA ILE A 145 -15.03 5.74 -20.46
C ILE A 145 -16.31 5.27 -19.76
N GLN A 146 -17.47 5.78 -20.19
CA GLN A 146 -18.79 5.48 -19.62
C GLN A 146 -19.24 4.02 -19.75
N GLU A 147 -18.61 3.24 -20.63
CA GLU A 147 -18.95 1.82 -20.87
C GLU A 147 -18.09 0.86 -20.03
N ARG A 148 -17.01 1.35 -19.41
CA ARG A 148 -15.92 0.51 -18.90
C ARG A 148 -15.78 0.67 -17.40
N GLU A 149 -16.31 -0.28 -16.64
CA GLU A 149 -16.11 -0.36 -15.18
C GLU A 149 -14.61 -0.38 -14.85
N PHE A 150 -13.82 -1.10 -15.66
CA PHE A 150 -12.37 -1.22 -15.46
C PHE A 150 -11.57 0.06 -15.71
N VAL A 151 -12.22 1.13 -16.20
CA VAL A 151 -11.66 2.48 -16.32
C VAL A 151 -12.24 3.39 -15.23
N LEU A 152 -13.57 3.37 -15.05
CA LEU A 152 -14.25 4.24 -14.08
C LEU A 152 -13.89 3.93 -12.63
N ARG A 153 -13.71 2.64 -12.27
CA ARG A 153 -13.37 2.27 -10.90
C ARG A 153 -11.96 2.73 -10.50
N PRO A 154 -10.90 2.51 -11.31
CA PRO A 154 -9.59 3.12 -11.07
C PRO A 154 -9.62 4.65 -10.98
N LEU A 155 -10.37 5.32 -11.86
CA LEU A 155 -10.54 6.77 -11.78
C LEU A 155 -11.23 7.21 -10.48
N ALA A 156 -12.20 6.44 -9.98
CA ALA A 156 -12.92 6.75 -8.74
C ALA A 156 -12.03 6.62 -7.49
N ASP A 157 -10.93 5.86 -7.55
CA ASP A 157 -9.95 5.79 -6.45
C ASP A 157 -9.18 7.11 -6.25
N MET A 158 -8.99 7.88 -7.32
CA MET A 158 -8.18 9.11 -7.32
C MET A 158 -9.02 10.39 -7.43
N ILE A 159 -10.01 10.39 -8.33
CA ILE A 159 -10.79 11.57 -8.74
C ILE A 159 -12.30 11.29 -8.82
N PRO A 160 -12.95 10.79 -7.75
CA PRO A 160 -14.36 10.38 -7.79
C PRO A 160 -15.32 11.52 -8.14
N ASN A 161 -14.98 12.76 -7.79
CA ASN A 161 -15.81 13.95 -8.03
C ASN A 161 -15.41 14.76 -9.26
N PHE A 162 -14.39 14.33 -10.00
CA PHE A 162 -14.05 14.98 -11.26
C PHE A 162 -15.22 14.88 -12.23
N GLN A 163 -15.65 16.02 -12.77
CA GLN A 163 -16.78 16.09 -13.67
C GLN A 163 -16.32 15.86 -15.11
N HIS A 164 -16.89 14.84 -15.75
CA HIS A 164 -16.57 14.54 -17.14
C HIS A 164 -16.88 15.77 -18.05
N PRO A 165 -15.92 16.26 -18.85
CA PRO A 165 -16.06 17.50 -19.64
C PRO A 165 -17.28 17.53 -20.56
N THR A 166 -17.56 16.40 -21.25
CA THR A 166 -18.71 16.27 -22.16
C THR A 166 -20.00 15.82 -21.47
N LEU A 167 -19.95 14.74 -20.66
CA LEU A 167 -21.14 14.13 -20.05
C LEU A 167 -21.68 14.88 -18.82
N LYS A 168 -20.92 15.86 -18.30
CA LYS A 168 -21.26 16.69 -17.13
C LYS A 168 -21.66 15.90 -15.86
N SER A 169 -21.23 14.64 -15.78
CA SER A 169 -21.45 13.73 -14.65
C SER A 169 -20.13 13.45 -13.96
N THR A 170 -20.13 13.30 -12.62
CA THR A 170 -18.91 12.92 -11.88
C THR A 170 -18.51 11.48 -12.20
N ILE A 171 -17.22 11.14 -12.02
CA ILE A 171 -16.73 9.76 -12.17
C ILE A 171 -17.53 8.79 -11.29
N HIS A 172 -17.79 9.16 -10.03
CA HIS A 172 -18.61 8.36 -9.13
C HIS A 172 -20.04 8.16 -9.66
N ALA A 173 -20.68 9.21 -10.17
CA ALA A 173 -22.02 9.09 -10.76
C ALA A 173 -22.04 8.23 -12.03
N LEU A 174 -20.99 8.27 -12.85
CA LEU A 174 -20.84 7.40 -14.02
C LEU A 174 -20.65 5.94 -13.60
N LEU A 175 -19.78 5.69 -12.59
CA LEU A 175 -19.53 4.35 -12.07
C LEU A 175 -20.82 3.72 -11.51
N SER A 176 -21.61 4.48 -10.76
CA SER A 176 -22.88 4.02 -10.18
C SER A 176 -23.97 3.71 -11.22
N ARG A 177 -23.82 4.14 -12.48
CA ARG A 177 -24.76 3.81 -13.57
C ARG A 177 -24.46 2.47 -14.24
N ILE A 178 -23.26 1.92 -14.09
CA ILE A 178 -22.91 0.62 -14.65
C ILE A 178 -23.60 -0.47 -13.82
N SER A 179 -24.54 -1.20 -14.44
CA SER A 179 -25.19 -2.35 -13.81
C SER A 179 -24.20 -3.51 -13.67
N SER A 180 -23.89 -3.90 -12.44
CA SER A 180 -23.05 -5.05 -12.11
C SER A 180 -23.77 -6.36 -12.40
N SER A 181 -23.74 -6.80 -13.67
CA SER A 181 -24.25 -8.12 -14.10
C SER A 181 -23.11 -9.11 -14.44
N GLY A 182 -22.09 -9.14 -13.57
CA GLY A 182 -20.98 -10.12 -13.53
C GLY A 182 -19.87 -9.94 -14.56
N PRO A 183 -18.77 -10.71 -14.49
CA PRO A 183 -18.02 -11.09 -13.30
C PRO A 183 -17.18 -9.90 -12.80
N SER A 184 -17.31 -9.64 -11.50
CA SER A 184 -16.88 -8.45 -10.81
C SER A 184 -15.36 -8.29 -10.82
N MET A 185 -14.92 -7.15 -11.37
CA MET A 185 -13.58 -6.60 -11.18
C MET A 185 -13.08 -6.80 -9.74
N ARG A 186 -11.88 -7.37 -9.59
CA ARG A 186 -11.32 -7.74 -8.29
C ARG A 186 -10.13 -6.87 -7.97
N ARG A 187 -10.13 -6.20 -6.82
CA ARG A 187 -8.93 -5.47 -6.37
C ARG A 187 -7.82 -6.48 -6.05
N VAL A 188 -6.60 -6.17 -6.44
CA VAL A 188 -5.44 -7.02 -6.18
C VAL A 188 -4.28 -6.24 -5.56
N ILE A 189 -3.41 -6.94 -4.85
CA ILE A 189 -2.08 -6.47 -4.45
C ILE A 189 -1.03 -7.43 -5.02
N ASN A 190 0.14 -6.91 -5.41
CA ASN A 190 1.22 -7.72 -5.98
C ASN A 190 2.45 -7.73 -5.08
N PHE A 191 2.92 -8.91 -4.71
CA PHE A 191 4.20 -9.14 -4.04
C PHE A 191 5.20 -9.64 -5.09
N PRO A 192 5.98 -8.75 -5.73
CA PRO A 192 6.78 -9.10 -6.90
C PRO A 192 7.83 -10.15 -6.58
N SER A 193 8.15 -11.00 -7.57
CA SER A 193 9.25 -11.96 -7.45
C SER A 193 10.57 -11.26 -7.14
N PRO A 194 11.46 -11.87 -6.35
CA PRO A 194 12.75 -11.27 -6.04
C PRO A 194 13.61 -11.13 -7.30
N SER A 195 14.49 -10.14 -7.30
CA SER A 195 15.41 -9.83 -8.41
C SER A 195 16.35 -11.00 -8.79
N SER A 196 16.52 -11.97 -7.88
CA SER A 196 17.29 -13.19 -8.07
C SER A 196 16.69 -14.20 -9.07
N GLN A 197 15.59 -13.85 -9.75
CA GLN A 197 14.88 -14.68 -10.75
C GLN A 197 14.39 -16.03 -10.22
N GLN A 198 14.24 -16.17 -8.90
CA GLN A 198 13.61 -17.33 -8.31
C GLN A 198 12.09 -17.18 -8.42
N ASP A 199 11.44 -18.09 -9.15
CA ASP A 199 9.98 -18.15 -9.17
C ASP A 199 9.47 -18.44 -7.75
N ILE A 200 8.72 -17.49 -7.22
CA ILE A 200 7.93 -17.65 -6.00
C ILE A 200 6.50 -18.01 -6.39
N GLY A 201 5.67 -18.39 -5.43
CA GLY A 201 4.26 -18.69 -5.65
C GLY A 201 3.48 -17.49 -6.23
N PRO A 202 2.14 -17.59 -6.32
CA PRO A 202 1.31 -16.51 -6.88
C PRO A 202 1.61 -15.15 -6.22
N THR A 203 2.10 -14.21 -7.02
CA THR A 203 2.50 -12.87 -6.59
C THR A 203 1.32 -11.90 -6.51
N VAL A 204 0.30 -12.11 -7.34
CA VAL A 204 -0.92 -11.28 -7.40
C VAL A 204 -2.02 -11.88 -6.53
N TRP A 205 -2.43 -11.16 -5.48
CA TRP A 205 -3.41 -11.59 -4.48
C TRP A 205 -4.74 -10.86 -4.66
N PRO A 206 -5.83 -11.55 -5.01
CA PRO A 206 -7.18 -11.00 -4.95
C PRO A 206 -7.58 -10.65 -3.51
N LEU A 207 -8.00 -9.41 -3.29
CA LEU A 207 -8.44 -8.94 -1.98
C LEU A 207 -9.94 -9.15 -1.78
N GLY A 208 -10.37 -9.24 -0.51
CA GLY A 208 -11.78 -9.40 -0.15
C GLY A 208 -12.35 -10.83 -0.22
N GLU A 209 -11.84 -11.71 -1.09
CA GLU A 209 -12.36 -13.08 -1.27
C GLU A 209 -12.00 -14.04 -0.12
N ARG A 210 -10.80 -13.89 0.45
CA ARG A 210 -10.31 -14.67 1.59
C ARG A 210 -9.40 -13.82 2.47
N THR A 211 -9.11 -14.30 3.67
CA THR A 211 -8.05 -13.75 4.52
C THR A 211 -6.73 -14.49 4.28
N TYR A 212 -5.64 -13.73 4.18
CA TYR A 212 -4.27 -14.24 4.01
C TYR A 212 -3.55 -14.36 5.36
N LEU A 213 -2.68 -15.36 5.47
CA LEU A 213 -1.93 -15.67 6.68
C LEU A 213 -0.46 -15.25 6.56
N MET A 214 -0.03 -14.33 7.41
CA MET A 214 1.38 -13.95 7.56
C MET A 214 1.99 -14.63 8.79
N ALA A 215 2.96 -15.52 8.58
CA ALA A 215 3.71 -16.19 9.63
C ALA A 215 4.78 -15.25 10.22
N THR A 216 4.89 -15.18 11.55
CA THR A 216 5.89 -14.35 12.23
C THR A 216 7.18 -15.14 12.49
N LEU A 217 8.29 -14.71 11.90
CA LEU A 217 9.64 -15.23 12.17
C LEU A 217 10.47 -14.15 12.88
N ASN A 218 10.62 -14.27 14.20
CA ASN A 218 11.53 -13.40 14.96
C ASN A 218 12.93 -14.03 14.95
N THR A 219 13.94 -13.31 14.46
CA THR A 219 15.33 -13.80 14.37
C THR A 219 16.22 -13.24 15.48
N THR A 220 15.60 -12.81 16.59
CA THR A 220 16.31 -12.37 17.79
C THR A 220 16.94 -13.57 18.52
N PRO A 221 18.05 -13.39 19.27
CA PRO A 221 18.75 -14.48 19.96
C PRO A 221 17.86 -15.33 20.88
N ASP A 222 16.86 -14.72 21.52
CA ASP A 222 15.96 -15.40 22.46
C ASP A 222 14.88 -16.25 21.77
N SER A 223 14.73 -16.15 20.44
CA SER A 223 13.62 -16.79 19.71
C SER A 223 13.88 -18.25 19.34
N PHE A 224 15.14 -18.69 19.31
CA PHE A 224 15.54 -20.05 18.90
C PHE A 224 16.63 -20.68 19.77
N SER A 225 16.99 -20.06 20.90
CA SER A 225 18.06 -20.55 21.78
C SER A 225 17.54 -21.55 22.82
N ASP A 226 17.45 -22.82 22.43
CA ASP A 226 17.32 -23.97 23.36
C ASP A 226 18.67 -24.28 24.06
N GLY A 227 19.32 -23.27 24.66
CA GLY A 227 20.48 -23.45 25.54
C GLY A 227 21.76 -24.05 24.91
N GLY A 228 21.82 -24.25 23.60
CA GLY A 228 22.98 -24.79 22.89
C GLY A 228 23.57 -23.80 21.87
N LYS A 229 24.89 -23.86 21.63
CA LYS A 229 25.60 -23.14 20.55
C LYS A 229 25.28 -23.74 19.17
N HIS A 230 24.01 -23.85 18.81
CA HIS A 230 23.58 -24.24 17.47
C HIS A 230 23.26 -22.98 16.65
N ASP A 231 23.69 -23.00 15.39
CA ASP A 231 23.41 -21.93 14.42
C ASP A 231 21.89 -21.76 14.29
N SER A 232 21.37 -20.57 14.63
CA SER A 232 19.93 -20.28 14.71
C SER A 232 19.22 -20.23 13.34
N LEU A 233 19.96 -20.42 12.24
CA LEU A 233 19.44 -20.45 10.87
C LEU A 233 18.62 -21.71 10.57
N ASP A 234 19.09 -22.90 10.95
CA ASP A 234 18.42 -24.16 10.62
C ASP A 234 16.99 -24.24 11.22
N PRO A 235 16.78 -23.91 12.52
CA PRO A 235 15.43 -23.85 13.08
C PRO A 235 14.51 -22.84 12.38
N ALA A 236 15.03 -21.69 11.97
CA ALA A 236 14.26 -20.66 11.27
C ALA A 236 13.83 -21.13 9.87
N ILE A 237 14.72 -21.85 9.14
CA ILE A 237 14.40 -22.49 7.86
C ILE A 237 13.30 -23.53 8.06
N GLN A 238 13.47 -24.43 9.04
CA GLN A 238 12.49 -25.47 9.33
C GLN A 238 11.12 -24.87 9.68
N TYR A 239 11.08 -23.86 10.55
CA TYR A 239 9.84 -23.16 10.90
C TYR A 239 9.16 -22.58 9.65
N SER A 240 9.91 -21.93 8.78
CA SER A 240 9.35 -21.24 7.60
C SER A 240 8.81 -22.21 6.56
N LEU A 241 9.50 -23.32 6.30
CA LEU A 241 9.02 -24.39 5.42
C LEU A 241 7.81 -25.13 6.02
N GLN A 242 7.77 -25.29 7.35
CA GLN A 242 6.59 -25.82 8.05
C GLN A 242 5.42 -24.85 7.97
N ALA A 243 5.64 -23.55 8.10
CA ALA A 243 4.62 -22.51 7.95
C ALA A 243 4.03 -22.54 6.53
N GLU A 244 4.88 -22.64 5.50
CA GLU A 244 4.45 -22.83 4.11
C GLU A 244 3.60 -24.10 3.95
N SER A 245 4.09 -25.24 4.45
CA SER A 245 3.36 -26.52 4.42
C SER A 245 2.02 -26.47 5.19
N ALA A 246 1.96 -25.68 6.25
CA ALA A 246 0.75 -25.47 7.05
C ALA A 246 -0.27 -24.54 6.36
N GLY A 247 0.14 -23.81 5.32
CA GLY A 247 -0.71 -22.91 4.54
C GLY A 247 -0.57 -21.43 4.90
N ALA A 248 0.59 -20.99 5.39
CA ALA A 248 0.91 -19.57 5.40
C ALA A 248 0.99 -19.04 3.95
N ASP A 249 0.61 -17.79 3.77
CA ASP A 249 0.69 -17.09 2.49
C ASP A 249 1.96 -16.21 2.40
N MET A 250 2.54 -15.86 3.55
CA MET A 250 3.75 -15.02 3.65
C MET A 250 4.51 -15.32 4.95
N VAL A 251 5.80 -15.03 4.96
CA VAL A 251 6.63 -14.99 6.18
C VAL A 251 7.09 -13.56 6.44
N ASP A 252 7.00 -13.09 7.68
CA ASP A 252 7.47 -11.78 8.12
C ASP A 252 8.68 -11.95 9.03
N VAL A 253 9.83 -11.46 8.58
CA VAL A 253 11.15 -11.65 9.22
C VAL A 253 11.53 -10.39 9.98
N GLY A 254 11.67 -10.51 11.31
CA GLY A 254 12.02 -9.40 12.19
C GLY A 254 13.26 -9.67 13.04
N GLY A 255 14.31 -8.86 12.87
CA GLY A 255 15.54 -8.92 13.66
C GLY A 255 15.58 -7.97 14.86
N PHE A 256 14.62 -7.03 14.92
CA PHE A 256 14.48 -6.04 15.98
C PHE A 256 13.28 -6.37 16.87
N SER A 257 13.48 -6.46 18.19
CA SER A 257 12.37 -6.62 19.13
C SER A 257 11.71 -5.27 19.39
N THR A 258 10.42 -5.16 19.05
CA THR A 258 9.58 -4.02 19.41
C THR A 258 8.86 -4.22 20.76
N ARG A 259 9.21 -5.27 21.52
CA ARG A 259 8.60 -5.57 22.82
C ARG A 259 9.03 -4.53 23.89
N PRO A 260 8.16 -4.21 24.86
CA PRO A 260 8.52 -3.36 25.98
C PRO A 260 9.77 -3.88 26.71
N GLY A 261 10.78 -3.01 26.87
CA GLY A 261 11.98 -3.31 27.68
C GLY A 261 13.10 -4.08 26.96
N SER A 262 13.00 -4.38 25.66
CA SER A 262 14.12 -4.95 24.92
C SER A 262 15.25 -3.93 24.70
N SER A 263 16.49 -4.41 24.68
CA SER A 263 17.67 -3.60 24.37
C SER A 263 17.59 -3.06 22.95
N THR A 264 17.97 -1.78 22.77
CA THR A 264 18.19 -1.22 21.45
C THR A 264 19.42 -1.85 20.82
N ILE A 265 19.31 -2.18 19.53
CA ILE A 265 20.42 -2.73 18.73
C ILE A 265 20.79 -1.74 17.61
N SER A 266 22.02 -1.86 17.11
CA SER A 266 22.47 -1.07 15.97
C SER A 266 21.80 -1.54 14.67
N GLU A 267 21.83 -0.69 13.65
CA GLU A 267 21.36 -1.06 12.30
C GLU A 267 22.15 -2.26 11.74
N GLU A 268 23.47 -2.28 11.94
CA GLU A 268 24.32 -3.39 11.50
C GLU A 268 23.93 -4.71 12.17
N GLU A 269 23.63 -4.65 13.47
CA GLU A 269 23.20 -5.82 14.22
C GLU A 269 21.83 -6.32 13.75
N GLU A 270 20.86 -5.42 13.53
CA GLU A 270 19.56 -5.78 12.95
C GLU A 270 19.73 -6.43 11.57
N ARG A 271 20.55 -5.83 10.70
CA ARG A 271 20.87 -6.36 9.36
C ARG A 271 21.50 -7.75 9.43
N SER A 272 22.42 -7.97 10.36
CA SER A 272 23.06 -9.29 10.59
C SER A 272 22.07 -10.36 11.07
N ARG A 273 20.94 -9.95 11.67
CA ARG A 273 19.87 -10.84 12.13
C ARG A 273 18.80 -11.08 11.08
N THR A 274 18.71 -10.28 10.01
CA THR A 274 17.66 -10.42 8.98
C THR A 274 18.20 -10.93 7.66
N THR A 275 19.21 -10.27 7.09
CA THR A 275 19.69 -10.50 5.71
C THR A 275 20.17 -11.95 5.49
N PRO A 276 20.96 -12.56 6.40
CA PRO A 276 21.38 -13.96 6.24
C PRO A 276 20.21 -14.95 6.30
N TYR A 277 19.19 -14.67 7.10
CA TYR A 277 18.00 -15.52 7.21
C TYR A 277 17.21 -15.50 5.91
N ILE A 278 16.94 -14.33 5.36
CA ILE A 278 16.19 -14.19 4.09
C ILE A 278 16.92 -14.92 2.97
N THR A 279 18.24 -14.73 2.87
CA THR A 279 19.09 -15.44 1.89
C THR A 279 18.99 -16.96 2.07
N ALA A 280 19.08 -17.44 3.32
CA ALA A 280 19.03 -18.86 3.62
C ALA A 280 17.63 -19.47 3.32
N LEU A 281 16.55 -18.74 3.61
CA LEU A 281 15.18 -19.16 3.29
C LEU A 281 14.97 -19.31 1.78
N ARG A 282 15.44 -18.35 0.98
CA ARG A 282 15.39 -18.41 -0.49
C ARG A 282 16.18 -19.59 -1.01
N LYS A 283 17.42 -19.77 -0.52
CA LYS A 283 18.28 -20.91 -0.87
C LYS A 283 17.67 -22.26 -0.48
N ALA A 284 16.92 -22.32 0.62
CA ALA A 284 16.19 -23.51 1.06
C ALA A 284 14.93 -23.79 0.24
N GLY A 285 14.57 -22.93 -0.71
CA GLY A 285 13.44 -23.14 -1.62
C GLY A 285 12.10 -22.64 -1.11
N LEU A 286 12.07 -21.74 -0.11
CA LEU A 286 10.83 -21.10 0.34
C LEU A 286 10.22 -20.30 -0.83
N GLN A 287 8.98 -20.62 -1.20
CA GLN A 287 8.26 -19.99 -2.32
C GLN A 287 7.29 -18.90 -1.86
N LEU A 288 7.09 -18.73 -0.56
CA LEU A 288 6.27 -17.63 -0.03
C LEU A 288 6.95 -16.26 -0.23
N PRO A 289 6.16 -15.19 -0.48
CA PRO A 289 6.61 -13.83 -0.25
C PRO A 289 7.21 -13.67 1.16
N ILE A 290 8.28 -12.88 1.25
CA ILE A 290 8.92 -12.52 2.52
C ILE A 290 8.71 -11.02 2.75
N SER A 291 8.11 -10.68 3.89
CA SER A 291 8.09 -9.33 4.45
C SER A 291 9.28 -9.15 5.39
N VAL A 292 9.88 -7.96 5.42
CA VAL A 292 10.87 -7.57 6.43
C VAL A 292 10.24 -6.59 7.43
N ASP A 293 10.18 -6.98 8.71
CA ASP A 293 9.72 -6.14 9.83
C ASP A 293 10.85 -5.23 10.29
N THR A 294 10.93 -4.03 9.70
CA THR A 294 11.95 -3.04 10.01
C THR A 294 11.46 -1.62 9.74
N PHE A 295 11.99 -0.68 10.50
CA PHE A 295 11.78 0.75 10.32
C PHE A 295 13.04 1.46 9.80
N ARG A 296 14.12 0.71 9.52
CA ARG A 296 15.40 1.25 9.05
C ARG A 296 15.56 1.06 7.56
N ALA A 297 15.78 2.16 6.85
CA ALA A 297 15.90 2.15 5.40
C ALA A 297 17.02 1.22 4.90
N GLY A 298 18.20 1.26 5.53
CA GLY A 298 19.34 0.42 5.15
C GLY A 298 19.12 -1.08 5.40
N VAL A 299 18.32 -1.44 6.42
CA VAL A 299 17.93 -2.85 6.66
C VAL A 299 16.91 -3.28 5.60
N ALA A 300 15.91 -2.45 5.31
CA ALA A 300 14.91 -2.75 4.29
C ALA A 300 15.56 -2.97 2.92
N GLU A 301 16.43 -2.06 2.48
CA GLU A 301 17.17 -2.17 1.21
C GLU A 301 17.98 -3.47 1.14
N ALA A 302 18.79 -3.76 2.17
CA ALA A 302 19.59 -4.99 2.22
C ALA A 302 18.73 -6.27 2.23
N CYS A 303 17.55 -6.24 2.87
CA CYS A 303 16.63 -7.38 2.90
C CYS A 303 15.92 -7.59 1.56
N LEU A 304 15.57 -6.52 0.86
CA LEU A 304 15.02 -6.59 -0.50
C LEU A 304 16.06 -7.18 -1.47
N ASP A 305 17.32 -6.74 -1.39
CA ASP A 305 18.43 -7.32 -2.16
C ASP A 305 18.65 -8.80 -1.85
N ALA A 306 18.44 -9.22 -0.59
CA ALA A 306 18.51 -10.63 -0.18
C ALA A 306 17.30 -11.47 -0.62
N GLY A 307 16.24 -10.85 -1.16
CA GLY A 307 15.07 -11.54 -1.71
C GLY A 307 13.78 -11.39 -0.91
N ALA A 308 13.66 -10.37 -0.05
CA ALA A 308 12.36 -9.92 0.46
C ALA A 308 11.50 -9.28 -0.65
N ASN A 309 10.19 -9.23 -0.42
CA ASN A 309 9.18 -8.80 -1.39
C ASN A 309 8.26 -7.71 -0.84
N CYS A 310 8.42 -7.32 0.43
CA CYS A 310 7.57 -6.35 1.11
C CYS A 310 8.30 -5.75 2.31
N ILE A 311 8.03 -4.49 2.62
CA ILE A 311 8.50 -3.80 3.82
C ILE A 311 7.35 -3.70 4.82
N ASN A 312 7.58 -4.10 6.07
CA ASN A 312 6.64 -3.91 7.17
C ASN A 312 7.20 -2.90 8.18
N ASP A 313 6.70 -1.66 8.13
CA ASP A 313 7.20 -0.55 8.95
C ASP A 313 6.23 -0.21 10.08
N VAL A 314 6.64 -0.56 11.30
CA VAL A 314 5.91 -0.28 12.54
C VAL A 314 5.77 1.21 12.87
N TYR A 315 6.55 2.09 12.26
CA TYR A 315 6.41 3.54 12.36
C TYR A 315 5.67 4.15 11.16
N GLY A 316 5.42 3.38 10.11
CA GLY A 316 4.63 3.81 8.97
C GLY A 316 5.24 4.99 8.21
N LEU A 317 6.53 4.88 7.88
CA LEU A 317 7.32 5.82 7.08
C LEU A 317 7.59 7.17 7.75
N THR A 318 7.33 7.30 9.05
CA THR A 318 7.69 8.50 9.82
C THR A 318 9.04 8.38 10.52
N GLY A 319 9.65 7.19 10.51
CA GLY A 319 10.81 6.86 11.33
C GLY A 319 10.49 6.84 12.84
N PRO A 320 11.43 6.38 13.68
CA PRO A 320 11.27 6.50 15.12
C PRO A 320 11.26 7.99 15.50
N HIS A 321 10.28 8.43 16.30
CA HIS A 321 10.17 9.83 16.78
C HIS A 321 11.28 10.25 17.77
N VAL A 322 12.27 9.37 18.01
CA VAL A 322 13.38 9.55 18.93
C VAL A 322 14.59 8.81 18.38
N ASP A 323 15.71 9.51 18.24
CA ASP A 323 17.00 8.87 18.01
C ASP A 323 17.23 7.79 19.08
N VAL A 324 17.84 6.68 18.66
CA VAL A 324 18.16 5.48 19.47
C VAL A 324 18.96 5.80 20.74
N ALA A 325 19.48 7.03 20.88
CA ALA A 325 20.22 7.56 22.02
C ALA A 325 19.38 8.39 23.02
N GLY A 326 18.08 8.57 22.83
CA GLY A 326 17.23 9.34 23.76
C GLY A 326 17.49 10.85 23.77
N THR A 327 18.23 11.37 22.79
CA THR A 327 18.37 12.81 22.56
C THR A 327 17.22 13.28 21.66
N THR A 328 16.27 13.99 22.24
CA THR A 328 15.39 14.88 21.47
C THR A 328 16.25 15.99 20.88
N SER A 329 16.60 15.91 19.60
CA SER A 329 17.11 17.09 18.91
C SER A 329 15.98 18.13 18.90
N GLU A 330 16.16 19.24 19.60
CA GLU A 330 15.20 20.35 19.78
C GLU A 330 14.85 21.12 18.48
N GLN A 331 15.07 20.55 17.29
CA GLN A 331 14.61 21.11 16.02
C GLN A 331 14.21 19.98 15.07
N THR A 332 13.01 19.42 15.26
CA THR A 332 12.36 18.63 14.21
C THR A 332 11.87 19.60 13.14
N VAL A 333 12.61 19.70 12.02
CA VAL A 333 12.05 20.31 10.82
C VAL A 333 10.86 19.43 10.43
N GLU A 334 9.65 19.96 10.41
CA GLU A 334 8.48 19.22 9.94
C GLU A 334 8.38 19.34 8.42
N ASP A 335 7.94 18.28 7.74
CA ASP A 335 7.56 18.39 6.33
C ASP A 335 6.30 19.26 6.18
N GLU A 336 5.90 19.56 4.94
CA GLU A 336 4.70 20.35 4.64
C GLU A 336 3.39 19.76 5.20
N LEU A 337 3.42 18.52 5.72
CA LEU A 337 2.30 17.81 6.33
C LEU A 337 2.40 17.74 7.86
N GLY A 338 3.38 18.43 8.47
CA GLY A 338 3.57 18.47 9.92
C GLY A 338 4.27 17.23 10.50
N ILE A 339 4.92 16.41 9.67
CA ILE A 339 5.62 15.20 10.15
C ILE A 339 7.11 15.51 10.31
N PRO A 340 7.74 15.17 11.45
CA PRO A 340 9.19 15.33 11.64
C PRO A 340 10.01 14.72 10.48
N ILE A 341 10.96 15.49 9.97
CA ILE A 341 11.97 15.09 9.00
C ILE A 341 13.06 14.34 9.78
N SER A 342 12.96 13.01 9.81
CA SER A 342 13.94 12.06 10.35
C SER A 342 14.23 10.94 9.31
N ASP A 343 14.83 9.82 9.74
CA ASP A 343 15.01 8.56 8.99
C ASP A 343 13.79 8.11 8.15
N GLY A 344 12.58 8.56 8.50
CA GLY A 344 11.37 8.33 7.70
C GLY A 344 11.47 8.78 6.24
N ASN A 345 12.27 9.80 5.93
CA ASN A 345 12.52 10.20 4.54
C ASN A 345 13.36 9.19 3.75
N ALA A 346 14.32 8.53 4.41
CA ALA A 346 15.10 7.47 3.78
C ALA A 346 14.22 6.24 3.53
N MET A 347 13.40 5.83 4.51
CA MET A 347 12.48 4.70 4.33
C MET A 347 11.43 4.99 3.26
N LEU A 348 10.88 6.22 3.23
CA LEU A 348 9.95 6.64 2.18
C LEU A 348 10.57 6.54 0.78
N LYS A 349 11.84 6.94 0.63
CA LYS A 349 12.58 6.79 -0.62
C LYS A 349 12.75 5.32 -1.00
N VAL A 350 13.16 4.46 -0.08
CA VAL A 350 13.28 3.00 -0.33
C VAL A 350 11.92 2.41 -0.75
N ALA A 351 10.84 2.75 -0.05
CA ALA A 351 9.49 2.29 -0.39
C ALA A 351 9.03 2.78 -1.79
N ALA A 352 9.37 4.01 -2.17
CA ALA A 352 9.04 4.57 -3.47
C ALA A 352 9.88 3.97 -4.61
N ASP A 353 11.17 3.71 -4.38
CA ASP A 353 12.10 3.23 -5.41
C ASP A 353 11.99 1.72 -5.65
N SER A 354 11.78 0.94 -4.59
CA SER A 354 11.72 -0.52 -4.66
C SER A 354 10.49 -1.07 -5.39
N LYS A 355 9.42 -0.27 -5.49
CA LYS A 355 8.13 -0.65 -6.10
C LYS A 355 7.50 -1.93 -5.51
N VAL A 356 7.90 -2.31 -4.30
CA VAL A 356 7.27 -3.41 -3.55
C VAL A 356 6.16 -2.89 -2.64
N PRO A 357 5.26 -3.76 -2.16
CA PRO A 357 4.32 -3.39 -1.11
C PRO A 357 5.00 -2.93 0.18
N VAL A 358 4.41 -1.93 0.83
CA VAL A 358 4.76 -1.42 2.15
C VAL A 358 3.56 -1.47 3.08
N ILE A 359 3.79 -2.01 4.27
CA ILE A 359 2.80 -2.03 5.36
C ILE A 359 3.06 -0.81 6.23
N ILE A 360 2.09 0.10 6.24
CA ILE A 360 2.12 1.32 7.03
C ILE A 360 1.33 1.04 8.31
N MET A 361 2.04 0.76 9.40
CA MET A 361 1.41 0.57 10.71
C MET A 361 1.21 1.89 11.42
N HIS A 362 0.11 2.01 12.18
CA HIS A 362 -0.11 3.07 13.14
C HIS A 362 0.56 2.79 14.48
N SER A 363 1.46 3.67 14.89
CA SER A 363 2.04 3.70 16.24
C SER A 363 2.22 5.15 16.70
N ARG A 364 2.27 5.38 18.02
CA ARG A 364 2.56 6.69 18.62
C ARG A 364 3.64 6.54 19.69
N GLY A 365 4.82 7.09 19.42
CA GLY A 365 5.97 6.98 20.33
C GLY A 365 6.32 5.52 20.66
N PRO A 366 6.93 5.26 21.83
CA PRO A 366 7.29 3.90 22.26
C PRO A 366 6.08 2.96 22.36
N ALA A 367 6.25 1.72 21.92
CA ALA A 367 5.20 0.68 21.87
C ALA A 367 4.55 0.37 23.24
N ASN A 368 5.24 0.66 24.34
CA ASN A 368 4.87 0.29 25.71
C ASN A 368 4.03 1.35 26.47
N ALA A 369 3.68 2.47 25.84
CA ALA A 369 2.94 3.54 26.48
C ALA A 369 1.55 3.70 25.85
N ASN A 370 0.49 3.55 26.64
CA ASN A 370 -0.86 3.92 26.20
C ASN A 370 -0.88 5.40 25.83
N LYS A 371 -1.53 5.73 24.72
CA LYS A 371 -1.65 7.10 24.25
C LYS A 371 -3.09 7.53 24.27
N ASP A 372 -3.29 8.81 24.49
CA ASP A 372 -4.61 9.41 24.56
C ASP A 372 -5.14 9.72 23.15
N TYR A 373 -6.36 9.28 22.88
CA TYR A 373 -7.11 9.57 21.65
C TYR A 373 -8.41 10.34 21.95
N SER A 374 -8.60 10.82 23.18
CA SER A 374 -9.80 11.54 23.63
C SER A 374 -10.10 12.81 22.83
N SER A 375 -9.08 13.38 22.17
CA SER A 375 -9.21 14.55 21.30
C SER A 375 -9.91 14.26 19.97
N PHE A 376 -10.10 12.99 19.58
CA PHE A 376 -10.76 12.61 18.34
C PHE A 376 -12.22 12.25 18.61
N ASP A 377 -13.14 12.81 17.82
CA ASP A 377 -14.59 12.53 17.88
C ASP A 377 -14.87 11.09 17.42
N GLY A 378 -14.78 10.13 18.35
CA GLY A 378 -14.79 8.68 18.07
C GLY A 378 -13.57 7.93 18.62
N GLY A 379 -12.73 8.61 19.39
CA GLY A 379 -11.64 8.03 20.17
C GLY A 379 -10.56 7.40 19.30
N VAL A 380 -10.05 6.24 19.72
CA VAL A 380 -8.96 5.54 19.02
C VAL A 380 -9.28 5.23 17.56
N ARG A 381 -10.55 4.98 17.21
CA ARG A 381 -10.94 4.63 15.83
C ARG A 381 -10.66 5.77 14.86
N GLU A 382 -11.18 6.96 15.16
CA GLU A 382 -10.96 8.14 14.33
C GLU A 382 -9.52 8.64 14.44
N GLY A 383 -8.91 8.56 15.62
CA GLY A 383 -7.51 8.95 15.79
C GLY A 383 -6.55 8.10 14.96
N VAL A 384 -6.71 6.77 14.97
CA VAL A 384 -5.90 5.86 14.16
C VAL A 384 -6.15 6.09 12.67
N ARG A 385 -7.42 6.25 12.27
CA ARG A 385 -7.80 6.47 10.88
C ARG A 385 -7.25 7.80 10.35
N ALA A 386 -7.39 8.89 11.09
CA ALA A 386 -6.88 10.21 10.72
C ALA A 386 -5.35 10.21 10.59
N GLU A 387 -4.63 9.61 11.53
CA GLU A 387 -3.15 9.59 11.48
C GLU A 387 -2.61 8.67 10.37
N LEU A 388 -3.27 7.55 10.09
CA LEU A 388 -2.94 6.73 8.93
C LEU A 388 -3.19 7.49 7.62
N ALA A 389 -4.26 8.29 7.53
CA ALA A 389 -4.53 9.11 6.34
C ALA A 389 -3.38 10.08 6.03
N VAL A 390 -2.77 10.67 7.06
CA VAL A 390 -1.59 11.54 6.90
C VAL A 390 -0.39 10.75 6.36
N ARG A 391 -0.13 9.55 6.91
CA ARG A 391 0.97 8.68 6.46
C ARG A 391 0.79 8.22 5.03
N VAL A 392 -0.43 7.85 4.64
CA VAL A 392 -0.75 7.48 3.26
C VAL A 392 -0.58 8.66 2.32
N ALA A 393 -1.05 9.86 2.71
CA ALA A 393 -0.84 11.06 1.91
C ALA A 393 0.65 11.37 1.69
N ARG A 394 1.48 11.20 2.74
CA ARG A 394 2.93 11.30 2.62
C ARG A 394 3.51 10.23 1.68
N ALA A 395 3.07 8.98 1.81
CA ALA A 395 3.54 7.88 0.97
C ALA A 395 3.25 8.15 -0.53
N LEU A 396 2.01 8.51 -0.85
CA LEU A 396 1.58 8.83 -2.22
C LEU A 396 2.36 10.04 -2.78
N LYS A 397 2.50 11.12 -1.99
CA LYS A 397 3.29 12.31 -2.37
C LYS A 397 4.77 11.97 -2.59
N GLY A 398 5.30 11.00 -1.83
CA GLY A 398 6.66 10.48 -1.96
C GLY A 398 6.87 9.53 -3.15
N GLY A 399 5.83 9.19 -3.90
CA GLY A 399 5.91 8.33 -5.08
C GLY A 399 5.61 6.84 -4.83
N VAL A 400 5.19 6.47 -3.62
CA VAL A 400 4.68 5.12 -3.35
C VAL A 400 3.35 4.95 -4.09
N ARG A 401 3.23 3.86 -4.85
CA ARG A 401 2.01 3.53 -5.58
C ARG A 401 0.89 3.15 -4.61
N ARG A 402 -0.33 3.58 -4.87
CA ARG A 402 -1.52 3.26 -4.05
C ARG A 402 -1.76 1.75 -3.94
N TRP A 403 -1.52 1.00 -5.01
CA TRP A 403 -1.62 -0.46 -5.04
C TRP A 403 -0.54 -1.19 -4.24
N ASN A 404 0.49 -0.48 -3.76
CA ASN A 404 1.56 -1.02 -2.92
C ASN A 404 1.39 -0.70 -1.43
N ILE A 405 0.27 -0.12 -1.00
CA ILE A 405 0.08 0.26 0.41
C ILE A 405 -0.88 -0.71 1.10
N VAL A 406 -0.43 -1.26 2.23
CA VAL A 406 -1.25 -2.01 3.20
C VAL A 406 -1.29 -1.23 4.50
N LEU A 407 -2.46 -1.15 5.15
CA LEU A 407 -2.63 -0.42 6.40
C LEU A 407 -2.71 -1.37 7.59
N ASP A 408 -1.98 -1.07 8.67
CA ASP A 408 -2.14 -1.77 9.95
C ASP A 408 -2.54 -0.76 11.05
N PRO A 409 -3.68 -0.94 11.74
CA PRO A 409 -4.09 -0.06 12.83
C PRO A 409 -3.19 -0.15 14.08
N GLY A 410 -2.23 -1.07 14.11
CA GLY A 410 -1.24 -1.27 15.16
C GLY A 410 -1.85 -1.80 16.44
N VAL A 411 -2.63 -2.88 16.37
CA VAL A 411 -3.21 -3.51 17.57
C VAL A 411 -2.08 -4.01 18.49
N GLY A 412 -2.17 -3.62 19.75
CA GLY A 412 -1.16 -3.87 20.77
C GLY A 412 -0.03 -2.84 20.82
N PHE A 413 -0.10 -1.76 20.04
CA PHE A 413 0.88 -0.66 20.05
C PHE A 413 0.22 0.67 20.44
N SER A 414 0.73 1.30 21.49
CA SER A 414 0.32 2.66 21.91
C SER A 414 -1.17 2.80 22.25
N LYS A 415 -1.80 1.74 22.79
CA LYS A 415 -3.25 1.61 22.95
C LYS A 415 -3.61 0.82 24.22
N SER A 416 -4.62 1.27 24.94
CA SER A 416 -5.15 0.56 26.11
C SER A 416 -5.85 -0.76 25.73
N VAL A 417 -6.21 -1.59 26.71
CA VAL A 417 -6.98 -2.81 26.45
C VAL A 417 -8.30 -2.51 25.73
N GLU A 418 -9.03 -1.49 26.18
CA GLU A 418 -10.31 -1.11 25.55
C GLU A 418 -10.09 -0.55 24.15
N ASP A 419 -9.04 0.26 23.93
CA ASP A 419 -8.74 0.78 22.60
C ASP A 419 -8.44 -0.36 21.59
N ASN A 420 -7.69 -1.38 22.02
CA ASN A 420 -7.44 -2.55 21.19
C ASN A 420 -8.73 -3.31 20.86
N LEU A 421 -9.65 -3.45 21.83
CA LEU A 421 -10.96 -4.05 21.59
C LEU A 421 -11.81 -3.22 20.62
N GLN A 422 -11.80 -1.89 20.73
CA GLN A 422 -12.51 -1.00 19.82
C GLN A 422 -12.03 -1.14 18.38
N LEU A 423 -10.71 -1.25 18.17
CA LEU A 423 -10.14 -1.43 16.84
C LEU A 423 -10.47 -2.82 16.25
N VAL A 424 -10.36 -3.89 17.04
CA VAL A 424 -10.74 -5.23 16.57
C VAL A 424 -12.24 -5.29 16.24
N ARG A 425 -13.10 -4.73 17.11
CA ARG A 425 -14.56 -4.73 16.95
C ARG A 425 -15.04 -3.94 15.74
N ASN A 426 -14.32 -2.88 15.36
CA ASN A 426 -14.73 -1.96 14.32
C ASN A 426 -13.69 -1.84 13.19
N HIS A 427 -12.89 -2.88 12.95
CA HIS A 427 -11.77 -2.82 12.00
C HIS A 427 -12.22 -2.38 10.60
N ALA A 428 -13.39 -2.82 10.14
CA ALA A 428 -13.94 -2.44 8.83
C ALA A 428 -14.09 -0.92 8.67
N HIS A 429 -14.28 -0.17 9.77
CA HIS A 429 -14.38 1.29 9.76
C HIS A 429 -13.11 1.96 9.22
N LEU A 430 -11.93 1.35 9.39
CA LEU A 430 -10.66 1.93 8.96
C LEU A 430 -10.64 2.24 7.46
N THR A 431 -11.21 1.36 6.64
CA THR A 431 -11.19 1.45 5.17
C THR A 431 -12.59 1.44 4.54
N LYS A 432 -13.63 1.67 5.35
CA LYS A 432 -15.00 1.84 4.85
C LYS A 432 -15.13 3.13 4.04
N PHE A 433 -15.79 3.03 2.89
CA PHE A 433 -16.25 4.18 2.12
C PHE A 433 -17.48 4.80 2.78
N ASP A 434 -17.45 6.11 3.04
CA ASP A 434 -18.60 6.86 3.53
C ASP A 434 -19.24 7.64 2.37
N ALA A 435 -20.38 7.13 1.90
CA ALA A 435 -21.13 7.74 0.81
C ALA A 435 -21.83 9.06 1.19
N SER A 436 -22.03 9.32 2.51
CA SER A 436 -22.71 10.52 2.98
C SER A 436 -21.84 11.78 2.92
N THR A 437 -20.52 11.62 2.94
CA THR A 437 -19.55 12.72 2.84
C THR A 437 -19.06 12.96 1.42
N GLY A 438 -19.17 11.98 0.52
CA GLY A 438 -18.87 12.12 -0.91
C GLY A 438 -17.40 12.45 -1.26
N LEU A 439 -16.58 12.81 -0.27
CA LEU A 439 -15.13 12.94 -0.20
C LEU A 439 -14.80 13.33 1.26
N MET A 440 -13.77 12.71 1.82
CA MET A 440 -13.03 13.14 3.03
C MET A 440 -13.84 13.39 4.31
N GLU A 441 -13.59 12.53 5.29
CA GLU A 441 -13.91 12.81 6.69
C GLU A 441 -13.61 14.25 7.07
N ARG A 442 -14.53 14.80 7.87
CA ARG A 442 -14.49 16.12 8.49
C ARG A 442 -13.04 16.58 8.70
N SER A 443 -12.71 17.63 7.97
CA SER A 443 -11.46 18.35 8.02
C SER A 443 -10.94 18.50 9.45
N LEU A 444 -9.84 17.83 9.79
CA LEU A 444 -8.82 18.52 10.57
C LEU A 444 -8.28 19.61 9.64
N PRO A 445 -8.31 20.90 10.02
CA PRO A 445 -8.07 22.04 9.12
C PRO A 445 -6.64 22.17 8.55
N SER A 446 -5.79 21.15 8.69
CA SER A 446 -4.38 21.18 8.34
C SER A 446 -3.80 19.88 7.74
N SER A 447 -4.63 18.86 7.41
CA SER A 447 -4.11 17.58 6.90
C SER A 447 -4.54 17.31 5.44
N PRO A 448 -3.63 16.84 4.56
CA PRO A 448 -3.96 16.53 3.17
C PRO A 448 -5.00 15.42 3.14
N ALA A 449 -6.08 15.72 2.46
CA ALA A 449 -7.26 14.90 2.48
C ALA A 449 -7.03 13.66 1.57
N VAL A 450 -6.61 12.52 2.13
CA VAL A 450 -6.62 11.21 1.46
C VAL A 450 -7.67 10.28 2.08
N CYS A 451 -8.57 9.77 1.24
CA CYS A 451 -9.54 8.76 1.64
C CYS A 451 -8.86 7.40 1.83
N LEU A 452 -9.07 6.75 2.97
CA LEU A 452 -8.56 5.40 3.25
C LEU A 452 -9.47 4.27 2.74
N ALA A 453 -10.53 4.61 2.01
CA ALA A 453 -11.43 3.60 1.48
C ALA A 453 -10.67 2.59 0.61
N ASN A 454 -11.05 1.32 0.72
CA ASN A 454 -10.55 0.22 -0.11
C ASN A 454 -9.06 -0.16 0.04
N PHE A 455 -8.26 0.50 0.87
CA PHE A 455 -6.90 0.03 1.12
C PHE A 455 -6.91 -1.38 1.73
N ALA A 456 -5.92 -2.19 1.36
CA ALA A 456 -5.70 -3.49 1.98
C ALA A 456 -5.36 -3.31 3.46
N THR A 457 -5.78 -4.24 4.31
CA THR A 457 -5.50 -4.16 5.74
C THR A 457 -4.77 -5.39 6.27
N LEU A 458 -3.78 -5.16 7.13
CA LEU A 458 -3.12 -6.17 7.93
C LEU A 458 -3.39 -5.92 9.41
N VAL A 459 -3.60 -6.98 10.21
CA VAL A 459 -3.66 -6.84 11.67
C VAL A 459 -2.92 -7.97 12.38
N GLY A 460 -2.00 -7.60 13.29
CA GLY A 460 -1.29 -8.54 14.17
C GLY A 460 -1.81 -8.57 15.61
N THR A 461 -2.79 -9.43 15.92
CA THR A 461 -3.28 -9.63 17.31
C THR A 461 -2.56 -10.74 18.07
N SER A 462 -1.82 -11.58 17.35
CA SER A 462 -1.28 -12.83 17.89
C SER A 462 -0.38 -12.62 19.10
N ARG A 463 -0.77 -13.27 20.21
CA ARG A 463 -0.05 -13.30 21.49
C ARG A 463 0.20 -11.94 22.15
N LYS A 464 -0.52 -10.88 21.74
CA LYS A 464 -0.36 -9.52 22.29
C LYS A 464 -0.75 -9.45 23.77
N GLY A 465 -0.15 -8.50 24.50
CA GLY A 465 -0.32 -8.36 25.96
C GLY A 465 -1.76 -8.08 26.40
N TYR A 466 -2.53 -7.31 25.63
CA TYR A 466 -3.94 -7.01 25.96
C TYR A 466 -4.80 -8.27 26.07
N LEU A 467 -4.53 -9.31 25.27
CA LEU A 467 -5.20 -10.61 25.38
C LEU A 467 -4.88 -11.29 26.72
N GLY A 468 -3.62 -11.19 27.16
CA GLY A 468 -3.21 -11.68 28.47
C GLY A 468 -3.95 -10.98 29.61
N HIS A 469 -4.08 -9.65 29.53
CA HIS A 469 -4.85 -8.86 30.50
C HIS A 469 -6.33 -9.21 30.53
N LEU A 470 -6.95 -9.51 29.37
CA LEU A 470 -8.35 -9.94 29.30
C LEU A 470 -8.59 -11.32 29.91
N LEU A 471 -7.66 -12.25 29.70
CA LEU A 471 -7.74 -13.59 30.30
C LEU A 471 -7.50 -13.58 31.82
N GLY A 472 -6.69 -12.64 32.31
CA GLY A 472 -6.53 -12.35 33.74
C GLY A 472 -5.80 -13.41 34.57
N HIS A 473 -5.54 -14.60 34.04
CA HIS A 473 -4.81 -15.66 34.73
C HIS A 473 -3.28 -15.55 34.52
N GLU A 474 -2.52 -16.03 35.50
CA GLU A 474 -1.06 -15.86 35.58
C GLU A 474 -0.32 -16.35 34.32
N GLN A 475 -0.71 -17.52 33.80
CA GLN A 475 -0.10 -18.08 32.58
C GLN A 475 -0.26 -17.13 31.38
N ALA A 476 -1.45 -16.57 31.17
CA ALA A 476 -1.69 -15.63 30.07
C ALA A 476 -0.98 -14.29 30.26
N LEU A 477 -0.70 -13.86 31.50
CA LEU A 477 0.06 -12.64 31.74
C LEU A 477 1.56 -12.83 31.46
N LYS A 478 2.12 -13.99 31.80
CA LYS A 478 3.56 -14.26 31.72
C LYS A 478 4.01 -14.92 30.42
N ASN A 479 3.23 -15.87 29.89
CA ASN A 479 3.61 -16.66 28.72
C ASN A 479 2.76 -16.29 27.49
N PRO A 480 3.36 -15.63 26.47
CA PRO A 480 2.68 -15.31 25.22
C PRO A 480 2.02 -16.52 24.52
N GLU A 481 2.60 -17.72 24.62
CA GLU A 481 2.09 -18.93 23.96
C GLU A 481 0.73 -19.40 24.50
N SER A 482 0.46 -19.13 25.78
CA SER A 482 -0.82 -19.47 26.40
C SER A 482 -2.00 -18.60 25.90
N ARG A 483 -1.75 -17.65 24.99
CA ARG A 483 -2.73 -16.74 24.41
C ARG A 483 -3.23 -17.19 23.02
N ASP A 484 -2.89 -18.39 22.56
CA ASP A 484 -3.24 -18.83 21.20
C ASP A 484 -4.77 -18.96 20.99
N TRP A 485 -5.53 -19.39 21.99
CA TRP A 485 -7.01 -19.40 21.90
C TRP A 485 -7.63 -18.00 21.94
N ALA A 486 -7.08 -17.09 22.74
CA ALA A 486 -7.50 -15.69 22.71
C ALA A 486 -7.14 -15.02 21.37
N THR A 487 -6.02 -15.43 20.76
CA THR A 487 -5.65 -15.04 19.39
C THR A 487 -6.68 -15.55 18.39
N ALA A 488 -7.10 -16.82 18.46
CA ALA A 488 -8.15 -17.37 17.58
C ALA A 488 -9.45 -16.55 17.64
N ALA A 489 -9.88 -16.15 18.84
CA ALA A 489 -11.06 -15.31 19.03
C ALA A 489 -10.90 -13.93 18.36
N ALA A 490 -9.73 -13.27 18.56
CA ALA A 490 -9.45 -11.98 17.95
C ALA A 490 -9.35 -12.07 16.41
N VAL A 491 -8.69 -13.10 15.86
CA VAL A 491 -8.61 -13.36 14.42
C VAL A 491 -9.99 -13.58 13.82
N THR A 492 -10.85 -14.38 14.46
CA THR A 492 -12.22 -14.62 14.01
C THR A 492 -13.02 -13.31 13.90
N ALA A 493 -12.92 -12.46 14.93
CA ALA A 493 -13.58 -11.14 14.93
C ALA A 493 -13.04 -10.22 13.82
N LEU A 494 -11.74 -10.23 13.54
CA LEU A 494 -11.16 -9.44 12.46
C LEU A 494 -11.62 -9.91 11.07
N ILE A 495 -11.83 -11.22 10.88
CA ILE A 495 -12.32 -11.79 9.63
C ILE A 495 -13.77 -11.38 9.37
N GLU A 496 -14.61 -11.36 10.42
CA GLU A 496 -15.96 -10.76 10.35
C GLU A 496 -15.89 -9.30 9.88
N GLN A 497 -14.91 -8.55 10.40
CA GLN A 497 -14.61 -7.17 10.01
C GLN A 497 -13.80 -7.04 8.71
N LYS A 498 -13.71 -8.10 7.90
CA LYS A 498 -13.13 -8.11 6.55
C LYS A 498 -11.63 -7.79 6.45
N VAL A 499 -10.83 -8.08 7.47
CA VAL A 499 -9.36 -7.93 7.41
C VAL A 499 -8.73 -8.72 6.26
N ASP A 500 -7.83 -8.13 5.47
CA ASP A 500 -7.25 -8.86 4.33
C ASP A 500 -6.14 -9.82 4.79
N ILE A 501 -5.28 -9.40 5.72
CA ILE A 501 -4.12 -10.18 6.18
C ILE A 501 -4.10 -10.25 7.71
N VAL A 502 -3.88 -11.44 8.27
CA VAL A 502 -3.63 -11.59 9.72
C VAL A 502 -2.22 -12.11 9.99
N ARG A 503 -1.52 -11.47 10.92
CA ARG A 503 -0.16 -11.83 11.33
C ARG A 503 -0.17 -12.71 12.58
N VAL A 504 0.36 -13.92 12.47
CA VAL A 504 0.23 -14.99 13.47
C VAL A 504 1.53 -15.74 13.76
N HIS A 505 1.65 -16.28 14.98
CA HIS A 505 2.77 -17.15 15.36
C HIS A 505 2.46 -18.64 15.09
N CYS A 506 1.27 -19.10 15.49
CA CYS A 506 0.83 -20.50 15.35
C CYS A 506 0.06 -20.71 14.05
N VAL A 507 0.78 -20.88 12.93
CA VAL A 507 0.19 -20.96 11.59
C VAL A 507 -0.81 -22.09 11.45
N GLN A 508 -0.45 -23.30 11.88
CA GLN A 508 -1.30 -24.48 11.71
C GLN A 508 -2.68 -24.30 12.37
N ALA A 509 -2.72 -23.85 13.63
CA ALA A 509 -3.98 -23.63 14.32
C ALA A 509 -4.78 -22.46 13.71
N MET A 510 -4.10 -21.36 13.36
CA MET A 510 -4.78 -20.19 12.80
C MET A 510 -5.29 -20.44 11.38
N ARG A 511 -4.69 -21.37 10.62
CA ARG A 511 -5.19 -21.80 9.31
C ARG A 511 -6.59 -22.39 9.39
N ASP A 512 -6.86 -23.23 10.39
CA ASP A 512 -8.19 -23.80 10.59
C ASP A 512 -9.20 -22.73 11.03
N VAL A 513 -8.78 -21.82 11.91
CA VAL A 513 -9.61 -20.67 12.33
C VAL A 513 -9.98 -19.80 11.14
N VAL A 514 -9.00 -19.40 10.32
CA VAL A 514 -9.22 -18.56 9.13
C VAL A 514 -10.13 -19.27 8.14
N LYS A 515 -9.88 -20.55 7.86
CA LYS A 515 -10.70 -21.34 6.92
C LYS A 515 -12.17 -21.38 7.33
N VAL A 516 -12.46 -21.59 8.62
CA VAL A 516 -13.83 -21.63 9.14
C VAL A 516 -14.44 -20.23 9.16
N ALA A 517 -13.72 -19.23 9.64
CA ALA A 517 -14.21 -17.86 9.73
C ALA A 517 -14.51 -17.26 8.34
N ASP A 518 -13.64 -17.50 7.35
CA ASP A 518 -13.88 -17.12 5.96
C ASP A 518 -15.12 -17.83 5.39
N ALA A 519 -15.32 -19.12 5.68
CA ALA A 519 -16.51 -19.82 5.22
C ALA A 519 -17.81 -19.26 5.83
N ILE A 520 -17.75 -18.65 7.01
CA ILE A 520 -18.89 -17.99 7.65
C ILE A 520 -19.15 -16.61 7.01
N TRP A 521 -18.11 -15.81 6.81
CA TRP A 521 -18.28 -14.38 6.51
C TRP A 521 -17.94 -13.97 5.08
N ARG A 522 -17.10 -14.71 4.36
CA ARG A 522 -16.70 -14.42 2.98
C ARG A 522 -17.39 -15.42 2.06
N SER A 523 -18.62 -15.10 1.66
CA SER A 523 -19.36 -15.86 0.67
C SER A 523 -18.57 -15.93 -0.64
N ARG A 524 -18.45 -17.13 -1.21
CA ARG A 524 -17.91 -17.41 -2.54
C ARG A 524 -18.92 -17.09 -3.64
#